data_AF-A0A974Y122-F1
#
_entry.id   AF-A0A974Y122-F1
#
_cell.length_a   1.000
_cell.length_b   1.000
_cell.length_c   1.000
_cell.angle_alpha   90.00
_cell.angle_beta   90.00
_cell.angle_gamma   90.00
#
_symmetry.space_group_name_H-M   'P 1'
#
loop_
_entity.id
_entity.type
_entity.pdbx_description
1 polymer ?
#
loop_
_entity_poly.entity_id
_entity_poly.type
_entity_poly.pdbx_seq_one_letter_code
_entity_poly.pdbx_strand_id
1 'polypeptide(L)'
;MTTRDHEPMDATEYRRLVATIAAFLVAILVGAGFAVQTLRGVRAESHAGGLSPAMIAQGQRIFRFDTFGDEKLWTDQLQLHTVVEHSVDPTTALSVGLKVDADALPPGILDTADLTSPATTVAMLKLKAVVGLQATVDADNHITKLGVTCALCHSTVDDSVMPGIGHRKDGWPNRDLDVGRIIALSPALPRAKKAVYNGWGPGKYDPRYNIDGLNTPLVLPPAHGLKHIRNETYTGDAPISYWNAYVAVTQMGGQGNFADPRLGINVTHTPDLVTPKLPALRAYQLSLRAPAPPAGSFDKIAATRGRAVFGQHCISCHVGASGSDNNGGKLHAPAETGMDGAYAARTVNKAYRTTPLRGLWQHPPYFHDGSAATLEDVVAHYDQVRALGLSQAQRRDVVEYLKTL
;
A
#
# COMPACT_ATOMS: atom_id res chain seq x y z
N MET A 1 -75.50 -21.57 19.19
CA MET A 1 -75.80 -22.91 19.71
C MET A 1 -75.71 -23.87 18.55
N THR A 2 -74.57 -24.52 18.36
CA THR A 2 -74.37 -25.74 17.55
C THR A 2 -72.95 -26.22 17.84
N THR A 3 -72.85 -27.20 18.74
CA THR A 3 -71.69 -28.06 18.92
C THR A 3 -71.41 -28.79 17.61
N ARG A 4 -70.19 -28.66 17.06
CA ARG A 4 -69.73 -29.52 15.96
C ARG A 4 -69.08 -30.75 16.59
N ASP A 5 -69.75 -31.87 16.42
CA ASP A 5 -69.24 -33.20 16.73
C ASP A 5 -67.93 -33.45 15.95
N HIS A 6 -66.91 -33.93 16.66
CA HIS A 6 -65.70 -34.48 16.03
C HIS A 6 -66.00 -35.92 15.63
N GLU A 7 -66.25 -36.13 14.33
CA GLU A 7 -66.25 -37.46 13.73
C GLU A 7 -64.82 -38.04 13.80
N PRO A 8 -64.65 -39.30 14.24
CA PRO A 8 -63.35 -39.94 14.25
C PRO A 8 -62.86 -40.16 12.82
N MET A 9 -61.61 -39.78 12.54
CA MET A 9 -60.93 -40.03 11.27
C MET A 9 -61.12 -41.49 10.80
N ASP A 10 -61.58 -41.67 9.56
CA ASP A 10 -61.65 -42.97 8.91
C ASP A 10 -60.26 -43.63 8.87
N ALA A 11 -60.19 -44.92 9.15
CA ALA A 11 -58.98 -45.74 9.07
C ALA A 11 -58.27 -45.61 7.70
N THR A 12 -59.01 -45.30 6.64
CA THR A 12 -58.45 -45.01 5.30
C THR A 12 -57.70 -43.67 5.26
N GLU A 13 -58.21 -42.63 5.92
CA GLU A 13 -57.55 -41.32 6.04
C GLU A 13 -56.36 -41.39 6.98
N TYR A 14 -56.46 -42.14 8.08
CA TYR A 14 -55.33 -42.39 8.97
C TYR A 14 -54.19 -43.13 8.26
N ARG A 15 -54.50 -44.14 7.44
CA ARG A 15 -53.49 -44.86 6.63
C ARG A 15 -52.85 -43.95 5.58
N ARG A 16 -53.59 -43.02 4.97
CA ARG A 16 -53.03 -42.02 4.05
C ARG A 16 -52.13 -41.03 4.77
N LEU A 17 -52.55 -40.51 5.92
CA LEU A 17 -51.76 -39.60 6.74
C LEU A 17 -50.46 -40.26 7.23
N VAL A 18 -50.53 -41.51 7.71
CA VAL A 18 -49.34 -42.28 8.13
C VAL A 18 -48.44 -42.60 6.94
N ALA A 19 -48.98 -42.92 5.75
CA ALA A 19 -48.20 -43.13 4.55
C ALA A 19 -47.52 -41.84 4.05
N THR A 20 -48.17 -40.69 4.14
CA THR A 20 -47.59 -39.38 3.79
C THR A 20 -46.51 -38.95 4.78
N ILE A 21 -46.72 -39.18 6.08
CA ILE A 21 -45.69 -38.91 7.12
C ILE A 21 -44.50 -39.86 6.96
N ALA A 22 -44.74 -41.14 6.67
CA ALA A 22 -43.67 -42.12 6.40
C ALA A 22 -42.88 -41.78 5.13
N ALA A 23 -43.55 -41.32 4.06
CA ALA A 23 -42.88 -40.88 2.84
C ALA A 23 -42.04 -39.60 3.07
N PHE A 24 -42.52 -38.66 3.90
CA PHE A 24 -41.74 -37.48 4.29
C PHE A 24 -40.55 -37.84 5.19
N LEU A 25 -40.68 -38.79 6.12
CA LEU A 25 -39.58 -39.24 6.97
C LEU A 25 -38.52 -40.03 6.19
N VAL A 26 -38.91 -40.83 5.19
CA VAL A 26 -37.96 -41.53 4.30
C VAL A 26 -37.26 -40.55 3.36
N ALA A 27 -37.94 -39.51 2.86
CA ALA A 27 -37.30 -38.46 2.07
C ALA A 27 -36.29 -37.63 2.90
N ILE A 28 -36.57 -37.40 4.19
CA ILE A 28 -35.63 -36.74 5.11
C ILE A 28 -34.44 -37.66 5.45
N LEU A 29 -34.65 -38.98 5.58
CA LEU A 29 -33.58 -39.95 5.89
C LEU A 29 -32.69 -40.28 4.67
N VAL A 30 -33.23 -40.24 3.44
CA VAL A 30 -32.44 -40.41 2.21
C VAL A 30 -31.74 -39.10 1.80
N GLY A 31 -32.33 -37.94 2.12
CA GLY A 31 -31.66 -36.63 1.99
C GLY A 31 -30.57 -36.38 3.04
N ALA A 32 -30.68 -36.97 4.23
CA ALA A 32 -29.66 -36.90 5.28
C ALA A 32 -28.48 -37.88 5.06
N GLY A 33 -28.64 -38.88 4.19
CA GLY A 33 -27.60 -39.88 3.85
C GLY A 33 -26.53 -39.39 2.86
N PHE A 34 -26.72 -38.24 2.22
CA PHE A 34 -25.74 -37.60 1.33
C PHE A 34 -25.11 -36.32 1.92
N ALA A 35 -25.35 -36.03 3.20
CA ALA A 35 -24.83 -34.84 3.90
C ALA A 35 -23.98 -35.19 5.15
N VAL A 36 -23.36 -36.37 5.17
CA VAL A 36 -22.39 -36.77 6.22
C VAL A 36 -21.02 -37.02 5.60
N GLN A 37 -20.49 -35.99 4.95
CA GLN A 37 -19.06 -35.81 4.66
C GLN A 37 -18.83 -34.37 4.22
N THR A 38 -18.82 -33.42 5.16
CA THR A 38 -18.07 -32.12 5.11
C THR A 38 -18.50 -31.17 6.24
N LEU A 39 -18.45 -31.64 7.49
CA LEU A 39 -18.32 -30.75 8.66
C LEU A 39 -17.10 -31.20 9.48
N ARG A 40 -15.98 -31.39 8.78
CA ARG A 40 -14.66 -31.18 9.39
C ARG A 40 -14.36 -29.71 9.21
N GLY A 41 -13.92 -29.07 10.29
CA GLY A 41 -13.90 -27.62 10.46
C GLY A 41 -13.36 -26.86 9.27
N VAL A 42 -13.66 -25.57 9.25
CA VAL A 42 -12.84 -24.55 8.61
C VAL A 42 -11.41 -24.75 9.13
N ARG A 43 -10.68 -25.68 8.52
CA ARG A 43 -9.23 -25.64 8.48
C ARG A 43 -8.98 -24.29 7.85
N ALA A 44 -8.32 -23.42 8.61
CA ALA A 44 -7.52 -22.38 8.01
C ALA A 44 -6.87 -23.02 6.78
N GLU A 45 -7.18 -22.51 5.58
CA GLU A 45 -6.39 -22.83 4.42
C GLU A 45 -4.98 -22.42 4.79
N SER A 46 -4.21 -23.40 5.25
CA SER A 46 -2.77 -23.32 5.25
C SER A 46 -2.40 -23.17 3.78
N HIS A 47 -2.30 -21.91 3.35
CA HIS A 47 -1.56 -21.53 2.16
C HIS A 47 -0.09 -21.84 2.44
N ALA A 48 0.21 -23.14 2.53
CA ALA A 48 1.54 -23.72 2.49
C ALA A 48 1.95 -23.97 1.02
N GLY A 49 1.43 -23.15 0.10
CA GLY A 49 2.00 -22.97 -1.23
C GLY A 49 2.88 -21.73 -1.18
N GLY A 50 4.19 -21.88 -1.36
CA GLY A 50 5.06 -20.74 -1.61
C GLY A 50 4.50 -19.89 -2.76
N LEU A 51 4.73 -18.57 -2.70
CA LEU A 51 4.34 -17.65 -3.76
C LEU A 51 4.90 -18.16 -5.10
N SER A 52 4.03 -18.46 -6.08
CA SER A 52 4.50 -19.03 -7.34
C SER A 52 5.33 -18.00 -8.10
N PRO A 53 6.48 -18.37 -8.72
CA PRO A 53 7.29 -17.43 -9.49
C PRO A 53 6.50 -16.72 -10.59
N ALA A 54 5.57 -17.42 -11.24
CA ALA A 54 4.69 -16.84 -12.26
C ALA A 54 3.76 -15.76 -11.69
N MET A 55 3.19 -15.99 -10.50
CA MET A 55 2.31 -15.02 -9.83
C MET A 55 3.08 -13.80 -9.32
N ILE A 56 4.31 -13.98 -8.82
CA ILE A 56 5.21 -12.88 -8.48
C ILE A 56 5.54 -12.05 -9.72
N ALA A 57 5.90 -12.69 -10.84
CA ALA A 57 6.21 -11.99 -12.09
C ALA A 57 4.99 -11.24 -12.66
N GLN A 58 3.79 -11.82 -12.55
CA GLN A 58 2.54 -11.14 -12.90
C GLN A 58 2.31 -9.93 -12.00
N GLY A 59 2.47 -10.08 -10.68
CA GLY A 59 2.33 -9.00 -9.72
C GLY A 59 3.32 -7.87 -9.94
N GLN A 60 4.56 -8.18 -10.34
CA GLN A 60 5.56 -7.18 -10.69
C GLN A 60 5.13 -6.37 -11.92
N ARG A 61 4.61 -7.03 -12.96
CA ARG A 61 4.08 -6.33 -14.14
C ARG A 61 2.91 -5.42 -13.76
N ILE A 62 2.01 -5.91 -12.92
CA ILE A 62 0.87 -5.10 -12.42
C ILE A 62 1.39 -3.88 -11.66
N PHE A 63 2.28 -4.09 -10.70
CA PHE A 63 2.84 -3.03 -9.86
C PHE A 63 3.55 -1.94 -10.68
N ARG A 64 4.30 -2.32 -11.73
CA ARG A 64 5.09 -1.39 -12.55
C ARG A 64 4.28 -0.70 -13.66
N PHE A 65 3.34 -1.40 -14.28
CA PHE A 65 2.79 -1.00 -15.58
C PHE A 65 1.27 -0.97 -15.68
N ASP A 66 0.54 -1.43 -14.66
CA ASP A 66 -0.93 -1.44 -14.72
C ASP A 66 -1.50 -0.17 -14.10
N THR A 67 -2.23 0.58 -14.92
CA THR A 67 -2.93 1.82 -14.54
C THR A 67 -4.32 1.56 -13.98
N PHE A 68 -4.81 0.32 -14.06
CA PHE A 68 -6.17 -0.05 -13.70
C PHE A 68 -7.26 0.75 -14.42
N GLY A 69 -6.96 1.38 -15.57
CA GLY A 69 -7.91 2.25 -16.28
C GLY A 69 -8.03 3.65 -15.68
N ASP A 70 -7.05 4.08 -14.89
CA ASP A 70 -7.06 5.38 -14.22
C ASP A 70 -6.88 6.59 -15.16
N GLU A 71 -6.68 6.36 -16.46
CA GLU A 71 -6.54 7.41 -17.45
C GLU A 71 -7.80 8.27 -17.54
N LYS A 72 -8.97 7.75 -17.14
CA LYS A 72 -10.18 8.58 -17.00
C LYS A 72 -10.00 9.74 -16.02
N LEU A 73 -9.23 9.54 -14.94
CA LEU A 73 -8.88 10.62 -14.03
C LEU A 73 -7.72 11.43 -14.59
N TRP A 74 -6.59 10.81 -14.88
CA TRP A 74 -5.33 11.52 -15.18
C TRP A 74 -5.32 12.19 -16.55
N THR A 75 -5.94 11.58 -17.55
CA THR A 75 -6.09 12.11 -18.91
C THR A 75 -7.34 12.94 -19.04
N ASP A 76 -8.53 12.34 -18.87
CA ASP A 76 -9.77 12.98 -19.29
C ASP A 76 -10.18 14.11 -18.33
N GLN A 77 -10.07 13.88 -17.01
CA GLN A 77 -10.47 14.86 -16.00
C GLN A 77 -9.36 15.86 -15.66
N LEU A 78 -8.15 15.36 -15.37
CA LEU A 78 -7.03 16.21 -14.94
C LEU A 78 -6.25 16.82 -16.09
N GLN A 79 -6.37 16.30 -17.31
CA GLN A 79 -5.70 16.82 -18.51
C GLN A 79 -4.17 16.95 -18.36
N LEU A 80 -3.55 16.08 -17.54
CA LEU A 80 -2.12 16.18 -17.25
C LEU A 80 -1.24 15.82 -18.46
N HIS A 81 -1.75 15.00 -19.39
CA HIS A 81 -1.10 14.71 -20.66
C HIS A 81 -0.76 15.99 -21.45
N THR A 82 -1.67 16.97 -21.49
CA THR A 82 -1.42 18.26 -22.16
C THR A 82 -0.28 19.04 -21.52
N VAL A 83 -0.20 19.04 -20.18
CA VAL A 83 0.88 19.72 -19.45
C VAL A 83 2.22 19.06 -19.76
N VAL A 84 2.25 17.72 -19.77
CA VAL A 84 3.47 16.96 -20.05
C VAL A 84 4.04 17.31 -21.42
N GLU A 85 3.19 17.30 -22.46
CA GLU A 85 3.61 17.61 -23.83
C GLU A 85 4.17 19.02 -24.01
N HIS A 86 3.62 20.01 -23.30
CA HIS A 86 3.92 21.41 -23.56
C HIS A 86 4.91 22.04 -22.57
N SER A 87 5.08 21.46 -21.38
CA SER A 87 5.69 22.19 -20.26
C SER A 87 6.52 21.34 -19.30
N VAL A 88 6.64 20.03 -19.51
CA VAL A 88 7.44 19.17 -18.62
C VAL A 88 8.54 18.48 -19.41
N ASP A 89 9.72 19.10 -19.40
CA ASP A 89 10.97 18.47 -19.82
C ASP A 89 11.52 17.50 -18.74
N PRO A 90 12.49 16.64 -19.08
CA PRO A 90 13.10 15.72 -18.11
C PRO A 90 13.67 16.39 -16.87
N THR A 91 14.35 17.55 -16.97
CA THR A 91 14.89 18.22 -15.78
C THR A 91 13.78 18.69 -14.83
N THR A 92 12.69 19.23 -15.38
CA THR A 92 11.50 19.60 -14.61
C THR A 92 10.85 18.37 -13.96
N ALA A 93 10.72 17.26 -14.70
CA ALA A 93 10.18 16.00 -14.17
C ALA A 93 11.00 15.46 -12.99
N LEU A 94 12.33 15.43 -13.13
CA LEU A 94 13.24 14.99 -12.07
C LEU A 94 13.18 15.92 -10.85
N SER A 95 12.99 17.23 -11.04
CA SER A 95 12.91 18.21 -9.95
C SER A 95 11.71 18.01 -9.01
N VAL A 96 10.66 17.34 -9.48
CA VAL A 96 9.48 16.96 -8.68
C VAL A 96 9.52 15.48 -8.24
N GLY A 97 10.68 14.85 -8.37
CA GLY A 97 10.95 13.48 -7.89
C GLY A 97 10.41 12.36 -8.77
N LEU A 98 10.00 12.64 -10.01
CA LEU A 98 9.82 11.56 -11.00
C LEU A 98 11.16 10.89 -11.26
N LYS A 99 11.15 9.58 -11.50
CA LYS A 99 12.35 8.78 -11.73
C LYS A 99 12.36 8.21 -13.14
N VAL A 100 13.55 8.00 -13.69
CA VAL A 100 13.75 7.37 -14.99
C VAL A 100 14.53 6.06 -14.82
N ASP A 101 13.95 4.98 -15.32
CA ASP A 101 14.55 3.65 -15.37
C ASP A 101 15.57 3.59 -16.51
N ALA A 102 16.85 3.56 -16.17
CA ALA A 102 17.93 3.53 -17.14
C ALA A 102 17.90 2.25 -17.99
N ASP A 103 17.38 1.14 -17.47
CA ASP A 103 17.30 -0.14 -18.18
C ASP A 103 16.29 -0.12 -19.34
N ALA A 104 15.38 0.86 -19.35
CA ALA A 104 14.39 1.05 -20.41
C ALA A 104 14.89 2.00 -21.52
N LEU A 105 16.02 2.67 -21.32
CA LEU A 105 16.59 3.62 -22.28
C LEU A 105 17.56 2.93 -23.25
N PRO A 106 17.59 3.33 -24.54
CA PRO A 106 18.65 2.91 -25.44
C PRO A 106 20.03 3.31 -24.91
N PRO A 107 21.06 2.44 -25.02
CA PRO A 107 22.41 2.77 -24.56
C PRO A 107 22.94 4.06 -25.20
N GLY A 108 23.56 4.94 -24.39
CA GLY A 108 24.15 6.20 -24.83
C GLY A 108 23.17 7.31 -25.20
N ILE A 109 21.85 7.07 -25.11
CA ILE A 109 20.85 8.08 -25.52
C ILE A 109 20.95 9.37 -24.68
N LEU A 110 21.30 9.25 -23.40
CA LEU A 110 21.39 10.39 -22.48
C LEU A 110 22.55 11.33 -22.80
N ASP A 111 23.57 10.87 -23.54
CA ASP A 111 24.72 11.71 -23.93
C ASP A 111 24.34 12.72 -25.03
N THR A 112 23.23 12.47 -25.73
CA THR A 112 22.80 13.25 -26.90
C THR A 112 21.39 13.81 -26.77
N ALA A 113 20.59 13.31 -25.84
CA ALA A 113 19.23 13.77 -25.61
C ALA A 113 19.20 15.20 -25.03
N ASP A 114 18.31 16.03 -25.56
CA ASP A 114 18.00 17.34 -24.97
C ASP A 114 17.06 17.15 -23.77
N LEU A 115 17.61 17.17 -22.57
CA LEU A 115 16.85 17.03 -21.32
C LEU A 115 16.03 18.27 -20.95
N THR A 116 16.10 19.35 -21.75
CA THR A 116 15.30 20.57 -21.57
C THR A 116 14.13 20.65 -22.53
N SER A 117 13.92 19.63 -23.35
CA SER A 117 12.79 19.53 -24.27
C SER A 117 11.67 18.62 -23.72
N PRO A 118 10.40 19.10 -23.66
CA PRO A 118 9.25 18.25 -23.36
C PRO A 118 9.11 17.04 -24.30
N ALA A 119 9.55 17.15 -25.56
CA ALA A 119 9.54 16.03 -26.50
C ALA A 119 10.38 14.84 -26.01
N THR A 120 11.45 15.11 -25.26
CA THR A 120 12.27 14.06 -24.64
C THR A 120 11.51 13.32 -23.54
N THR A 121 10.69 14.02 -22.74
CA THR A 121 9.78 13.36 -21.78
C THR A 121 8.79 12.45 -22.48
N VAL A 122 8.18 12.90 -23.59
CA VAL A 122 7.26 12.08 -24.38
C VAL A 122 7.96 10.84 -24.93
N ALA A 123 9.20 10.97 -25.43
CA ALA A 123 10.00 9.84 -25.89
C ALA A 123 10.30 8.84 -24.77
N MET A 124 10.68 9.32 -23.57
CA MET A 124 10.90 8.47 -22.40
C MET A 124 9.62 7.75 -21.95
N LEU A 125 8.46 8.41 -22.01
CA LEU A 125 7.17 7.80 -21.72
C LEU A 125 6.80 6.71 -22.73
N LYS A 126 7.08 6.93 -24.02
CA LYS A 126 6.89 5.93 -25.09
C LYS A 126 7.75 4.68 -24.86
N LEU A 127 8.93 4.85 -24.29
CA LEU A 127 9.82 3.76 -23.86
C LEU A 127 9.44 3.13 -22.51
N LYS A 128 8.41 3.65 -21.83
CA LYS A 128 8.03 3.27 -20.45
C LYS A 128 9.18 3.45 -19.44
N ALA A 129 10.07 4.41 -19.71
CA ALA A 129 11.22 4.69 -18.88
C ALA A 129 10.87 5.52 -17.64
N VAL A 130 9.83 6.37 -17.69
CA VAL A 130 9.41 7.12 -16.51
C VAL A 130 8.71 6.19 -15.51
N VAL A 131 9.32 6.00 -14.35
CA VAL A 131 8.88 5.07 -13.31
C VAL A 131 7.50 5.47 -12.81
N GLY A 132 6.53 4.58 -13.00
CA GLY A 132 5.18 4.76 -12.44
C GLY A 132 4.23 5.59 -13.30
N LEU A 133 4.66 6.13 -14.45
CA LEU A 133 3.79 6.76 -15.43
C LEU A 133 3.67 5.87 -16.67
N GLN A 134 2.47 5.69 -17.20
CA GLN A 134 2.23 4.98 -18.44
C GLN A 134 1.52 5.89 -19.43
N ALA A 135 2.03 5.92 -20.67
CA ALA A 135 1.46 6.72 -21.74
C ALA A 135 1.14 5.88 -22.97
N THR A 136 0.05 6.22 -23.66
CA THR A 136 -0.16 5.85 -25.06
C THR A 136 0.15 7.06 -25.91
N VAL A 137 1.13 6.92 -26.81
CA VAL A 137 1.60 7.99 -27.69
C VAL A 137 1.27 7.60 -29.13
N ASP A 138 0.64 8.51 -29.88
CA ASP A 138 0.27 8.27 -31.27
C ASP A 138 1.44 8.47 -32.25
N ALA A 139 1.14 8.46 -33.55
CA ALA A 139 2.13 8.59 -34.62
C ALA A 139 2.75 9.99 -34.70
N ASP A 140 2.02 11.02 -34.27
CA ASP A 140 2.44 12.43 -34.30
C ASP A 140 3.13 12.84 -32.98
N ASN A 141 3.34 11.89 -32.08
CA ASN A 141 3.91 12.05 -30.74
C ASN A 141 3.02 12.81 -29.74
N HIS A 142 1.70 12.73 -29.90
CA HIS A 142 0.77 13.17 -28.87
C HIS A 142 0.43 12.04 -27.89
N ILE A 143 0.39 12.37 -26.61
CA ILE A 143 -0.05 11.53 -25.51
C ILE A 143 -1.58 11.49 -25.51
N THR A 144 -2.14 10.41 -26.03
CA THR A 144 -3.59 10.17 -26.06
C THR A 144 -4.14 9.61 -24.76
N LYS A 145 -3.27 8.98 -23.95
CA LYS A 145 -3.58 8.45 -22.62
C LYS A 145 -2.37 8.58 -21.73
N LEU A 146 -2.59 8.99 -20.49
CA LEU A 146 -1.64 9.07 -19.40
C LEU A 146 -2.32 8.55 -18.12
N GLY A 147 -1.64 7.62 -17.46
CA GLY A 147 -2.08 7.03 -16.19
C GLY A 147 -0.90 6.78 -15.26
N VAL A 148 -1.20 6.43 -14.01
CA VAL A 148 -0.18 6.17 -12.99
C VAL A 148 -0.22 4.73 -12.50
N THR A 149 0.84 4.25 -11.87
CA THR A 149 0.91 2.90 -11.32
C THR A 149 1.38 2.92 -9.88
N CYS A 150 1.34 1.77 -9.20
CA CYS A 150 1.81 1.64 -7.82
C CYS A 150 3.28 2.08 -7.67
N ALA A 151 4.09 1.85 -8.71
CA ALA A 151 5.51 2.17 -8.74
C ALA A 151 5.80 3.68 -8.70
N LEU A 152 4.84 4.55 -8.99
CA LEU A 152 5.06 6.01 -8.93
C LEU A 152 5.53 6.43 -7.53
N CYS A 153 4.82 5.99 -6.50
CA CYS A 153 5.11 6.31 -5.10
C CYS A 153 6.00 5.26 -4.41
N HIS A 154 5.91 3.99 -4.83
CA HIS A 154 6.54 2.86 -4.14
C HIS A 154 7.76 2.28 -4.86
N SER A 155 8.34 3.01 -5.81
CA SER A 155 9.64 2.71 -6.39
C SER A 155 10.50 3.96 -6.48
N THR A 156 11.81 3.77 -6.39
CA THR A 156 12.80 4.78 -6.77
C THR A 156 13.84 4.15 -7.70
N VAL A 157 14.92 4.86 -8.00
CA VAL A 157 16.09 4.34 -8.70
C VAL A 157 17.33 4.45 -7.81
N ASP A 158 18.42 3.82 -8.22
CA ASP A 158 19.68 3.83 -7.48
C ASP A 158 20.63 4.98 -7.82
N ASP A 159 20.20 5.89 -8.68
CA ASP A 159 20.96 7.05 -9.15
C ASP A 159 22.30 6.68 -9.80
N SER A 160 22.43 5.45 -10.34
CA SER A 160 23.67 4.94 -10.93
C SER A 160 24.15 5.71 -12.18
N VAL A 161 23.24 6.43 -12.84
CA VAL A 161 23.54 7.27 -14.00
C VAL A 161 23.67 8.73 -13.59
N MET A 162 22.63 9.28 -12.95
CA MET A 162 22.61 10.61 -12.36
C MET A 162 21.45 10.71 -11.35
N PRO A 163 21.37 11.77 -10.51
CA PRO A 163 20.24 11.91 -9.58
C PRO A 163 18.88 11.79 -10.28
N GLY A 164 18.08 10.81 -9.86
CA GLY A 164 16.77 10.48 -10.41
C GLY A 164 16.77 9.56 -11.64
N ILE A 165 17.94 9.12 -12.13
CA ILE A 165 18.09 8.16 -13.24
C ILE A 165 19.01 7.00 -12.84
N GLY A 166 18.52 5.77 -12.94
CA GLY A 166 19.30 4.58 -12.60
C GLY A 166 18.50 3.29 -12.68
N HIS A 167 18.98 2.25 -12.02
CA HIS A 167 18.30 0.96 -11.94
C HIS A 167 17.13 1.02 -10.96
N ARG A 168 15.99 0.51 -11.38
CA ARG A 168 14.75 0.53 -10.60
C ARG A 168 14.86 -0.26 -9.29
N LYS A 169 14.42 0.35 -8.20
CA LYS A 169 14.30 -0.20 -6.85
C LYS A 169 12.84 -0.22 -6.42
N ASP A 170 12.17 -1.35 -6.63
CA ASP A 170 10.77 -1.53 -6.20
C ASP A 170 10.66 -1.80 -4.70
N GLY A 171 9.61 -1.25 -4.08
CA GLY A 171 9.37 -1.34 -2.64
C GLY A 171 10.09 -0.27 -1.83
N TRP A 172 11.02 0.44 -2.45
CA TRP A 172 11.71 1.59 -1.88
C TRP A 172 10.82 2.83 -2.07
N PRO A 173 10.47 3.57 -1.01
CA PRO A 173 9.57 4.70 -1.14
C PRO A 173 10.26 5.84 -1.90
N ASN A 174 9.54 6.48 -2.82
CA ASN A 174 10.04 7.65 -3.54
C ASN A 174 9.98 8.89 -2.63
N ARG A 175 11.09 9.16 -1.91
CA ARG A 175 11.15 10.15 -0.83
C ARG A 175 11.18 11.60 -1.29
N ASP A 176 11.45 11.85 -2.55
CA ASP A 176 11.52 13.17 -3.14
C ASP A 176 10.39 13.43 -4.16
N LEU A 177 9.50 12.46 -4.38
CA LEU A 177 8.30 12.65 -5.21
C LEU A 177 7.34 13.66 -4.59
N ASP A 178 7.10 14.76 -5.29
CA ASP A 178 6.09 15.76 -4.91
C ASP A 178 4.76 15.47 -5.63
N VAL A 179 4.03 14.48 -5.10
CA VAL A 179 2.73 14.05 -5.65
C VAL A 179 1.75 15.22 -5.73
N GLY A 180 1.75 16.06 -4.71
CA GLY A 180 0.86 17.21 -4.61
C GLY A 180 1.14 18.24 -5.71
N ARG A 181 2.41 18.61 -5.90
CA ARG A 181 2.81 19.53 -6.96
C ARG A 181 2.52 18.99 -8.35
N ILE A 182 2.75 17.69 -8.59
CA ILE A 182 2.41 17.04 -9.87
C ILE A 182 0.90 17.15 -10.15
N ILE A 183 0.04 16.78 -9.19
CA ILE A 183 -1.42 16.90 -9.36
C ILE A 183 -1.82 18.37 -9.58
N ALA A 184 -1.21 19.31 -8.85
CA ALA A 184 -1.50 20.74 -8.95
C ALA A 184 -1.16 21.37 -10.31
N LEU A 185 -0.37 20.69 -11.15
CA LEU A 185 -0.13 21.12 -12.53
C LEU A 185 -1.40 21.05 -13.39
N SER A 186 -2.36 20.19 -13.04
CA SER A 186 -3.60 20.01 -13.81
C SER A 186 -4.31 21.35 -14.09
N PRO A 187 -4.63 21.68 -15.34
CA PRO A 187 -5.39 22.89 -15.66
C PRO A 187 -6.84 22.81 -15.18
N ALA A 188 -7.37 21.61 -14.95
CA ALA A 188 -8.76 21.39 -14.54
C ALA A 188 -9.01 21.65 -13.04
N LEU A 189 -7.95 21.77 -12.22
CA LEU A 189 -8.10 21.94 -10.79
C LEU A 189 -8.29 23.41 -10.37
N PRO A 190 -9.23 23.72 -9.46
CA PRO A 190 -9.39 25.06 -8.92
C PRO A 190 -8.20 25.43 -8.02
N ARG A 191 -7.89 26.74 -7.96
CA ARG A 191 -6.76 27.28 -7.18
C ARG A 191 -6.74 26.81 -5.72
N ALA A 192 -7.91 26.73 -5.07
CA ALA A 192 -8.00 26.28 -3.69
C ALA A 192 -7.52 24.83 -3.50
N LYS A 193 -7.87 23.90 -4.41
CA LYS A 193 -7.37 22.51 -4.34
C LYS A 193 -5.88 22.44 -4.62
N LYS A 194 -5.38 23.21 -5.60
CA LYS A 194 -3.94 23.30 -5.88
C LYS A 194 -3.14 23.75 -4.67
N ALA A 195 -3.66 24.72 -3.90
CA ALA A 195 -3.01 25.19 -2.68
C ALA A 195 -2.88 24.09 -1.62
N VAL A 196 -3.89 23.22 -1.47
CA VAL A 196 -3.80 22.08 -0.55
C VAL A 196 -2.75 21.08 -1.02
N TYR A 197 -2.80 20.67 -2.30
CA TYR A 197 -1.85 19.72 -2.86
C TYR A 197 -0.40 20.21 -2.78
N ASN A 198 -0.15 21.48 -3.12
CA ASN A 198 1.18 22.10 -2.98
C ASN A 198 1.68 22.16 -1.53
N GLY A 199 0.79 22.01 -0.54
CA GLY A 199 1.15 21.98 0.88
C GLY A 199 1.62 20.62 1.39
N TRP A 200 1.52 19.54 0.60
CA TRP A 200 1.93 18.20 1.05
C TRP A 200 3.45 18.03 1.14
N GLY A 201 4.16 18.58 0.17
CA GLY A 201 5.60 18.49 0.04
C GLY A 201 6.13 17.12 -0.43
N PRO A 202 7.44 17.03 -0.70
CA PRO A 202 8.07 15.83 -1.26
C PRO A 202 7.97 14.60 -0.35
N GLY A 203 7.80 13.43 -0.96
CA GLY A 203 7.76 12.14 -0.28
C GLY A 203 6.54 11.93 0.59
N LYS A 204 5.51 12.78 0.46
CA LYS A 204 4.28 12.72 1.24
C LYS A 204 3.02 12.66 0.37
N TYR A 205 1.98 12.05 0.93
CA TYR A 205 0.66 11.93 0.32
C TYR A 205 -0.41 11.79 1.40
N ASP A 206 -1.56 12.43 1.21
CA ASP A 206 -2.73 12.20 2.07
C ASP A 206 -3.72 11.24 1.37
N PRO A 207 -3.76 9.95 1.75
CA PRO A 207 -4.62 8.97 1.10
C PRO A 207 -6.10 9.06 1.51
N ARG A 208 -6.51 10.08 2.26
CA ARG A 208 -7.89 10.29 2.69
C ARG A 208 -8.44 11.65 2.31
N TYR A 209 -7.61 12.57 1.83
CA TYR A 209 -8.03 13.94 1.52
C TYR A 209 -9.19 14.00 0.51
N ASN A 210 -9.21 13.13 -0.50
CA ASN A 210 -10.32 13.06 -1.46
C ASN A 210 -11.62 12.45 -0.89
N ILE A 211 -11.56 11.84 0.30
CA ILE A 211 -12.70 11.24 0.99
C ILE A 211 -13.32 12.23 1.98
N ASP A 212 -12.50 12.84 2.83
CA ASP A 212 -12.98 13.66 3.96
C ASP A 212 -12.60 15.15 3.88
N GLY A 213 -11.76 15.55 2.91
CA GLY A 213 -11.30 16.93 2.74
C GLY A 213 -10.28 17.41 3.80
N LEU A 214 -9.86 16.55 4.73
CA LEU A 214 -8.87 16.88 5.76
C LEU A 214 -7.45 16.68 5.23
N ASN A 215 -6.51 17.51 5.70
CA ASN A 215 -5.15 17.57 5.17
C ASN A 215 -4.11 17.21 6.25
N THR A 216 -3.76 15.92 6.33
CA THR A 216 -2.68 15.39 7.18
C THR A 216 -1.82 14.43 6.34
N PRO A 217 -0.97 14.97 5.44
CA PRO A 217 -0.18 14.17 4.52
C PRO A 217 0.85 13.31 5.25
N LEU A 218 0.96 12.06 4.81
CA LEU A 218 1.86 11.07 5.39
C LEU A 218 3.07 10.83 4.52
N VAL A 219 4.19 10.56 5.17
CA VAL A 219 5.43 10.05 4.59
C VAL A 219 5.15 8.72 3.88
N LEU A 220 5.55 8.58 2.61
CA LEU A 220 5.30 7.38 1.80
C LEU A 220 5.96 6.14 2.43
N PRO A 221 5.24 5.11 2.90
CA PRO A 221 5.89 4.02 3.61
C PRO A 221 6.70 3.12 2.66
N PRO A 222 7.78 2.48 3.14
CA PRO A 222 8.40 1.37 2.42
C PRO A 222 7.40 0.25 2.16
N ALA A 223 7.43 -0.31 0.95
CA ALA A 223 6.59 -1.43 0.54
C ALA A 223 7.36 -2.76 0.47
N HIS A 224 8.58 -2.79 1.01
CA HIS A 224 9.41 -3.99 1.13
C HIS A 224 9.40 -4.56 2.56
N GLY A 225 9.81 -5.83 2.70
CA GLY A 225 9.99 -6.46 4.01
C GLY A 225 8.68 -6.71 4.76
N LEU A 226 7.55 -6.63 4.08
CA LEU A 226 6.20 -6.76 4.66
C LEU A 226 5.73 -8.22 4.80
N LYS A 227 6.50 -9.18 4.30
CA LYS A 227 6.23 -10.60 4.53
C LYS A 227 6.10 -10.86 6.04
N HIS A 228 5.02 -11.54 6.44
CA HIS A 228 4.68 -11.83 7.83
C HIS A 228 4.30 -10.61 8.68
N ILE A 229 3.85 -9.51 8.06
CA ILE A 229 3.18 -8.41 8.75
C ILE A 229 1.68 -8.52 8.47
N ARG A 230 0.86 -8.50 9.52
CA ARG A 230 -0.60 -8.70 9.42
C ARG A 230 -1.32 -7.55 8.72
N ASN A 231 -1.05 -6.32 9.16
CA ASN A 231 -1.61 -5.08 8.61
C ASN A 231 -0.47 -4.12 8.30
N GLU A 232 -0.33 -3.70 7.04
CA GLU A 232 0.91 -3.12 6.54
C GLU A 232 0.95 -1.58 6.54
N THR A 233 -0.17 -0.88 6.73
CA THR A 233 -0.19 0.61 6.78
C THR A 233 -0.03 1.16 8.17
N TYR A 234 0.41 2.42 8.32
CA TYR A 234 0.72 3.04 9.63
C TYR A 234 -0.37 2.87 10.69
N THR A 235 -1.65 2.85 10.29
CA THR A 235 -2.81 2.73 11.20
C THR A 235 -3.34 1.30 11.35
N GLY A 236 -2.77 0.35 10.62
CA GLY A 236 -3.14 -1.06 10.70
C GLY A 236 -4.61 -1.35 10.36
N ASP A 237 -5.27 -0.49 9.56
CA ASP A 237 -6.71 -0.55 9.32
C ASP A 237 -7.16 -1.85 8.61
N ALA A 238 -6.27 -2.45 7.82
CA ALA A 238 -6.51 -3.67 7.06
C ALA A 238 -5.22 -4.20 6.40
N PRO A 239 -5.23 -5.42 5.83
CA PRO A 239 -4.14 -5.96 5.04
C PRO A 239 -3.86 -5.20 3.73
N ILE A 240 -2.70 -5.41 3.13
CA ILE A 240 -2.26 -4.70 1.91
C ILE A 240 -3.19 -4.88 0.71
N SER A 241 -3.89 -6.01 0.58
CA SER A 241 -4.85 -6.20 -0.51
C SER A 241 -6.07 -5.28 -0.41
N TYR A 242 -6.51 -4.95 0.81
CA TYR A 242 -7.53 -3.92 1.03
C TYR A 242 -6.99 -2.56 0.58
N TRP A 243 -5.75 -2.23 0.95
CA TRP A 243 -5.14 -0.95 0.61
C TRP A 243 -4.85 -0.80 -0.87
N ASN A 244 -4.43 -1.87 -1.54
CA ASN A 244 -4.27 -1.89 -2.99
C ASN A 244 -5.60 -1.58 -3.69
N ALA A 245 -6.70 -2.21 -3.26
CA ALA A 245 -8.03 -1.94 -3.81
C ALA A 245 -8.48 -0.50 -3.52
N TYR A 246 -8.33 -0.05 -2.27
CA TYR A 246 -8.66 1.31 -1.84
C TYR A 246 -7.89 2.35 -2.66
N VAL A 247 -6.57 2.23 -2.76
CA VAL A 247 -5.71 3.19 -3.47
C VAL A 247 -5.99 3.14 -4.97
N ALA A 248 -6.03 1.96 -5.58
CA ALA A 248 -6.28 1.85 -7.01
C ALA A 248 -7.62 2.46 -7.41
N VAL A 249 -8.70 2.17 -6.67
CA VAL A 249 -10.04 2.64 -7.04
C VAL A 249 -10.28 4.08 -6.63
N THR A 250 -10.00 4.44 -5.37
CA THR A 250 -10.42 5.74 -4.82
C THR A 250 -9.40 6.84 -5.04
N GLN A 251 -8.10 6.51 -5.07
CA GLN A 251 -7.03 7.51 -5.10
C GLN A 251 -6.45 7.68 -6.51
N MET A 252 -6.10 6.56 -7.16
CA MET A 252 -5.55 6.58 -8.52
C MET A 252 -6.64 6.85 -9.55
N GLY A 253 -7.90 6.44 -9.31
CA GLY A 253 -9.00 6.59 -10.26
C GLY A 253 -9.24 5.36 -11.15
N GLY A 254 -8.68 4.22 -10.77
CA GLY A 254 -8.82 2.95 -11.47
C GLY A 254 -10.26 2.46 -11.55
N GLN A 255 -10.60 1.82 -12.67
CA GLN A 255 -11.92 1.29 -12.98
C GLN A 255 -12.12 -0.07 -12.28
N GLY A 256 -12.33 -0.06 -10.97
CA GLY A 256 -12.56 -1.27 -10.17
C GLY A 256 -13.66 -1.13 -9.14
N ASN A 257 -13.85 -2.19 -8.34
CA ASN A 257 -14.85 -2.21 -7.28
C ASN A 257 -14.19 -2.05 -5.91
N PHE A 258 -14.74 -1.17 -5.09
CA PHE A 258 -14.29 -1.02 -3.71
C PHE A 258 -15.45 -0.52 -2.83
N ALA A 259 -15.64 -1.18 -1.69
CA ALA A 259 -16.61 -0.75 -0.69
C ALA A 259 -16.01 -0.83 0.71
N ASP A 260 -16.18 0.24 1.48
CA ASP A 260 -15.98 0.24 2.93
C ASP A 260 -17.09 1.06 3.59
N PRO A 261 -18.12 0.38 4.15
CA PRO A 261 -19.21 1.05 4.86
C PRO A 261 -18.74 1.89 6.05
N ARG A 262 -17.59 1.56 6.66
CA ARG A 262 -17.03 2.30 7.81
C ARG A 262 -16.58 3.71 7.41
N LEU A 263 -16.26 3.89 6.13
CA LEU A 263 -15.85 5.16 5.53
C LEU A 263 -16.93 5.76 4.62
N GLY A 264 -18.09 5.11 4.49
CA GLY A 264 -19.16 5.54 3.59
C GLY A 264 -18.80 5.41 2.10
N ILE A 265 -17.84 4.55 1.75
CA ILE A 265 -17.37 4.39 0.37
C ILE A 265 -18.06 3.20 -0.29
N ASN A 266 -18.63 3.42 -1.47
CA ASN A 266 -19.16 2.36 -2.34
C ASN A 266 -18.96 2.75 -3.81
N VAL A 267 -17.91 2.21 -4.44
CA VAL A 267 -17.57 2.44 -5.84
C VAL A 267 -17.69 1.12 -6.60
N THR A 268 -18.39 1.17 -7.74
CA THR A 268 -18.58 0.00 -8.60
C THR A 268 -18.37 0.40 -10.06
N HIS A 269 -17.54 -0.36 -10.76
CA HIS A 269 -17.27 -0.24 -12.18
C HIS A 269 -17.52 -1.58 -12.88
N THR A 270 -17.88 -1.52 -14.16
CA THR A 270 -18.02 -2.69 -15.03
C THR A 270 -17.34 -2.38 -16.36
N PRO A 271 -16.30 -3.14 -16.77
CA PRO A 271 -15.67 -4.26 -16.03
C PRO A 271 -14.88 -3.81 -14.79
N ASP A 272 -14.65 -4.73 -13.85
CA ASP A 272 -13.74 -4.53 -12.71
C ASP A 272 -12.30 -4.87 -13.10
N LEU A 273 -11.47 -3.85 -13.26
CA LEU A 273 -10.08 -3.98 -13.67
C LEU A 273 -9.10 -4.13 -12.50
N VAL A 274 -9.57 -4.03 -11.25
CA VAL A 274 -8.72 -4.02 -10.04
C VAL A 274 -8.77 -5.37 -9.32
N THR A 275 -9.96 -5.81 -8.92
CA THR A 275 -10.12 -6.98 -8.04
C THR A 275 -9.40 -8.24 -8.54
N PRO A 276 -9.49 -8.62 -9.83
CA PRO A 276 -8.83 -9.82 -10.34
C PRO A 276 -7.29 -9.80 -10.23
N LYS A 277 -6.68 -8.60 -10.11
CA LYS A 277 -5.22 -8.40 -10.09
C LYS A 277 -4.63 -8.38 -8.68
N LEU A 278 -5.47 -8.18 -7.67
CA LEU A 278 -5.03 -8.04 -6.27
C LEU A 278 -4.23 -9.23 -5.73
N PRO A 279 -4.56 -10.51 -6.04
CA PRO A 279 -3.77 -11.64 -5.54
C PRO A 279 -2.32 -11.59 -6.04
N ALA A 280 -2.11 -11.40 -7.34
CA ALA A 280 -0.77 -11.35 -7.93
C ALA A 280 0.02 -10.14 -7.42
N LEU A 281 -0.62 -8.96 -7.36
CA LEU A 281 -0.01 -7.75 -6.80
C LEU A 281 0.45 -7.96 -5.35
N ARG A 282 -0.40 -8.55 -4.50
CA ARG A 282 -0.05 -8.90 -3.11
C ARG A 282 1.12 -9.88 -3.05
N ALA A 283 1.12 -10.92 -3.88
CA ALA A 283 2.22 -11.89 -3.94
C ALA A 283 3.55 -11.20 -4.25
N TYR A 284 3.57 -10.29 -5.23
CA TYR A 284 4.76 -9.53 -5.55
C TYR A 284 5.21 -8.63 -4.40
N GLN A 285 4.32 -7.84 -3.80
CA GLN A 285 4.66 -6.97 -2.68
C GLN A 285 5.23 -7.74 -1.47
N LEU A 286 4.65 -8.91 -1.15
CA LEU A 286 5.16 -9.78 -0.08
C LEU A 286 6.48 -10.48 -0.45
N SER A 287 6.89 -10.48 -1.73
CA SER A 287 8.18 -11.00 -2.18
C SER A 287 9.32 -9.98 -2.05
N LEU A 288 9.00 -8.67 -1.97
CA LEU A 288 9.97 -7.59 -1.84
C LEU A 288 10.70 -7.70 -0.50
N ARG A 289 12.01 -7.92 -0.55
CA ARG A 289 12.86 -8.07 0.64
C ARG A 289 13.32 -6.72 1.12
N ALA A 290 13.43 -6.56 2.44
CA ALA A 290 14.12 -5.42 3.01
C ALA A 290 15.60 -5.44 2.59
N PRO A 291 16.18 -4.29 2.25
CA PRO A 291 17.58 -4.20 1.83
C PRO A 291 18.52 -4.34 3.03
N ALA A 292 19.65 -4.99 2.79
CA ALA A 292 20.70 -5.11 3.80
C ALA A 292 21.37 -3.74 4.05
N PRO A 293 21.79 -3.45 5.28
CA PRO A 293 22.56 -2.24 5.56
C PRO A 293 23.87 -2.23 4.77
N PRO A 294 24.31 -1.07 4.23
CA PRO A 294 25.57 -0.98 3.50
C PRO A 294 26.75 -1.41 4.37
N ALA A 295 27.75 -2.06 3.77
CA ALA A 295 28.95 -2.44 4.50
C ALA A 295 29.64 -1.20 5.11
N GLY A 296 29.98 -1.27 6.39
CA GLY A 296 30.64 -0.17 7.11
C GLY A 296 29.71 1.00 7.50
N SER A 297 28.39 0.88 7.30
CA SER A 297 27.44 1.94 7.67
C SER A 297 27.16 2.08 9.18
N PHE A 298 27.71 1.19 10.01
CA PHE A 298 27.53 1.19 11.47
C PHE A 298 28.75 0.64 12.22
N ASP A 299 28.91 1.06 13.47
CA ASP A 299 29.89 0.52 14.42
C ASP A 299 29.34 -0.79 15.02
N LYS A 300 30.01 -1.90 14.70
CA LYS A 300 29.61 -3.25 15.14
C LYS A 300 29.65 -3.44 16.67
N ILE A 301 30.61 -2.82 17.36
CA ILE A 301 30.77 -2.96 18.81
C ILE A 301 29.66 -2.15 19.50
N ALA A 302 29.43 -0.93 19.04
CA ALA A 302 28.33 -0.09 19.51
C ALA A 302 26.97 -0.73 19.25
N ALA A 303 26.74 -1.26 18.04
CA ALA A 303 25.51 -1.97 17.70
C ALA A 303 25.27 -3.21 18.59
N THR A 304 26.33 -3.93 18.99
CA THR A 304 26.20 -5.07 19.90
C THR A 304 25.73 -4.62 21.29
N ARG A 305 26.28 -3.53 21.83
CA ARG A 305 25.80 -2.93 23.09
C ARG A 305 24.37 -2.39 22.93
N GLY A 306 24.10 -1.73 21.80
CA GLY A 306 22.80 -1.16 21.47
C GLY A 306 21.69 -2.20 21.41
N ARG A 307 21.99 -3.39 20.88
CA ARG A 307 21.05 -4.52 20.87
C ARG A 307 20.59 -4.91 22.29
N ALA A 308 21.50 -4.85 23.27
CA ALA A 308 21.15 -5.16 24.66
C ALA A 308 20.21 -4.09 25.24
N VAL A 309 20.52 -2.81 25.01
CA VAL A 309 19.66 -1.67 25.44
C VAL A 309 18.29 -1.75 24.75
N PHE A 310 18.26 -1.99 23.44
CA PHE A 310 17.02 -2.18 22.67
C PHE A 310 16.19 -3.34 23.23
N GLY A 311 16.85 -4.45 23.58
CA GLY A 311 16.23 -5.62 24.21
C GLY A 311 15.55 -5.33 25.55
N GLN A 312 15.98 -4.31 26.28
CA GLN A 312 15.38 -3.94 27.57
C GLN A 312 14.21 -2.97 27.41
N HIS A 313 14.27 -2.08 26.43
CA HIS A 313 13.35 -0.94 26.36
C HIS A 313 12.38 -0.95 25.17
N CYS A 314 12.76 -1.53 24.03
CA CYS A 314 12.04 -1.36 22.77
C CYS A 314 11.20 -2.58 22.36
N ILE A 315 11.54 -3.77 22.87
CA ILE A 315 10.90 -5.03 22.46
C ILE A 315 9.46 -5.19 22.94
N SER A 316 8.96 -4.31 23.82
CA SER A 316 7.54 -4.31 24.24
C SER A 316 6.56 -4.07 23.08
N CYS A 317 7.05 -3.45 22.01
CA CYS A 317 6.32 -3.25 20.76
C CYS A 317 7.02 -3.96 19.58
N HIS A 318 8.34 -3.83 19.49
CA HIS A 318 9.15 -4.41 18.41
C HIS A 318 9.53 -5.88 18.70
N VAL A 319 8.52 -6.76 18.70
CA VAL A 319 8.67 -8.17 19.13
C VAL A 319 9.17 -9.09 18.01
N GLY A 320 10.01 -10.05 18.39
CA GLY A 320 10.39 -11.21 17.59
C GLY A 320 11.02 -10.90 16.24
N ALA A 321 11.01 -11.88 15.34
CA ALA A 321 11.57 -11.73 14.00
C ALA A 321 10.76 -10.77 13.11
N SER A 322 9.45 -10.59 13.39
CA SER A 322 8.62 -9.61 12.68
C SER A 322 8.96 -8.17 13.06
N GLY A 323 9.55 -7.92 14.23
CA GLY A 323 9.85 -6.59 14.74
C GLY A 323 8.60 -5.75 15.02
N SER A 324 7.46 -6.40 15.27
CA SER A 324 6.15 -5.76 15.42
C SER A 324 5.14 -6.69 16.10
N ASP A 325 4.42 -6.16 17.08
CA ASP A 325 3.33 -6.79 17.83
C ASP A 325 1.96 -6.67 17.13
N ASN A 326 1.91 -5.96 16.00
CA ASN A 326 0.73 -5.87 15.13
C ASN A 326 0.24 -7.25 14.65
N ASN A 327 1.13 -8.23 14.59
CA ASN A 327 0.77 -9.62 14.28
C ASN A 327 -0.14 -10.24 15.35
N GLY A 328 0.02 -9.84 16.60
CA GLY A 328 -0.89 -10.16 17.71
C GLY A 328 -2.17 -9.31 17.71
N GLY A 329 -2.34 -8.41 16.73
CA GLY A 329 -3.48 -7.49 16.66
C GLY A 329 -3.33 -6.24 17.53
N LYS A 330 -2.14 -5.97 18.07
CA LYS A 330 -1.91 -4.80 18.92
C LYS A 330 -1.67 -3.55 18.09
N LEU A 331 -2.36 -2.48 18.47
CA LEU A 331 -2.19 -1.12 17.98
C LEU A 331 -2.02 -0.20 19.19
N HIS A 332 -1.41 0.96 18.97
CA HIS A 332 -1.02 1.90 20.00
C HIS A 332 -1.70 3.24 19.81
N ALA A 333 -2.19 3.83 20.90
CA ALA A 333 -2.77 5.15 20.86
C ALA A 333 -1.70 6.20 20.49
N PRO A 334 -2.04 7.29 19.77
CA PRO A 334 -1.08 8.35 19.45
C PRO A 334 -0.36 8.89 20.69
N ALA A 335 -1.08 9.05 21.82
CA ALA A 335 -0.49 9.49 23.08
C ALA A 335 0.52 8.49 23.69
N GLU A 336 0.34 7.18 23.46
CA GLU A 336 1.29 6.15 23.93
C GLU A 336 2.62 6.22 23.19
N THR A 337 2.57 6.54 21.90
CA THR A 337 3.75 6.66 21.02
C THR A 337 4.28 8.09 20.94
N GLY A 338 3.59 9.06 21.51
CA GLY A 338 3.89 10.49 21.39
C GLY A 338 3.72 11.02 19.96
N MET A 339 2.98 10.32 19.11
CA MET A 339 2.75 10.69 17.71
C MET A 339 1.55 11.62 17.57
N ASP A 340 1.53 12.43 16.51
CA ASP A 340 0.34 13.19 16.13
C ASP A 340 -0.87 12.26 15.93
N GLY A 341 -2.02 12.64 16.48
CA GLY A 341 -3.24 11.85 16.42
C GLY A 341 -4.18 12.22 15.28
N ALA A 342 -3.90 13.29 14.52
CA ALA A 342 -4.86 13.85 13.57
C ALA A 342 -5.14 12.90 12.41
N TYR A 343 -4.12 12.23 11.87
CA TYR A 343 -4.35 11.20 10.84
C TYR A 343 -5.06 9.97 11.40
N ALA A 344 -4.60 9.43 12.53
CA ALA A 344 -5.23 8.27 13.16
C ALA A 344 -6.72 8.49 13.44
N ALA A 345 -7.12 9.69 13.90
CA ALA A 345 -8.51 10.01 14.20
C ALA A 345 -9.47 9.84 13.01
N ARG A 346 -8.95 9.90 11.78
CA ARG A 346 -9.67 9.71 10.50
C ARG A 346 -9.80 8.24 10.10
N THR A 347 -9.23 7.33 10.88
CA THR A 347 -9.24 5.89 10.58
C THR A 347 -10.16 5.12 11.51
N VAL A 348 -10.47 3.88 11.12
CA VAL A 348 -11.37 3.00 11.87
C VAL A 348 -10.80 2.69 13.26
N ASN A 349 -9.49 2.47 13.35
CA ASN A 349 -8.85 2.04 14.59
C ASN A 349 -8.42 3.20 15.50
N LYS A 350 -8.24 4.42 14.95
CA LYS A 350 -7.77 5.58 15.71
C LYS A 350 -6.45 5.37 16.45
N ALA A 351 -5.60 4.51 15.90
CA ALA A 351 -4.37 4.05 16.50
C ALA A 351 -3.31 3.79 15.43
N TYR A 352 -2.05 3.67 15.86
CA TYR A 352 -0.92 3.31 15.00
C TYR A 352 -0.44 1.89 15.28
N ARG A 353 0.00 1.19 14.25
CA ARG A 353 0.73 -0.07 14.42
C ARG A 353 2.19 0.17 14.76
N THR A 354 2.81 -0.79 15.43
CA THR A 354 4.26 -0.87 15.50
C THR A 354 4.86 -1.13 14.11
N THR A 355 5.75 -0.26 13.65
CA THR A 355 6.39 -0.42 12.33
C THR A 355 7.51 -1.46 12.37
N PRO A 356 7.58 -2.43 11.43
CA PRO A 356 8.70 -3.35 11.38
C PRO A 356 9.97 -2.56 11.07
N LEU A 357 11.06 -2.89 11.76
CA LEU A 357 12.33 -2.15 11.64
C LEU A 357 13.25 -2.67 10.53
N ARG A 358 12.80 -3.63 9.70
CA ARG A 358 13.63 -4.18 8.62
C ARG A 358 13.83 -3.14 7.51
N GLY A 359 15.07 -2.84 7.17
CA GLY A 359 15.47 -1.80 6.22
C GLY A 359 15.32 -0.39 6.77
N LEU A 360 15.30 -0.22 8.11
CA LEU A 360 15.06 1.08 8.75
C LEU A 360 16.13 2.11 8.40
N TRP A 361 17.37 1.65 8.20
CA TRP A 361 18.52 2.51 7.93
C TRP A 361 18.35 3.44 6.73
N GLN A 362 17.51 3.12 5.74
CA GLN A 362 17.57 3.77 4.43
C GLN A 362 16.55 4.88 4.16
N HIS A 363 15.53 5.05 5.02
CA HIS A 363 14.34 5.80 4.63
C HIS A 363 13.99 7.01 5.50
N PRO A 364 14.95 7.84 5.96
CA PRO A 364 14.60 9.10 6.59
C PRO A 364 13.74 9.97 5.65
N PRO A 365 12.89 10.87 6.18
CA PRO A 365 12.59 11.02 7.60
C PRO A 365 11.72 9.85 8.14
N TYR A 366 11.68 9.74 9.46
CA TYR A 366 10.99 8.70 10.21
C TYR A 366 9.63 9.16 10.72
N PHE A 367 8.87 8.18 11.23
CA PHE A 367 7.46 8.29 11.59
C PHE A 367 6.53 8.47 10.40
N HIS A 368 5.23 8.46 10.68
CA HIS A 368 4.17 8.55 9.66
C HIS A 368 4.09 9.96 9.04
N ASP A 369 4.50 10.99 9.78
CA ASP A 369 4.43 12.41 9.42
C ASP A 369 5.79 13.01 9.02
N GLY A 370 6.89 12.27 9.25
CA GLY A 370 8.25 12.73 8.95
C GLY A 370 8.84 13.64 10.02
N SER A 371 8.30 13.66 11.23
CA SER A 371 8.72 14.57 12.30
C SER A 371 10.12 14.29 12.86
N ALA A 372 10.69 13.10 12.62
CA ALA A 372 12.06 12.75 13.00
C ALA A 372 12.96 12.68 11.76
N ALA A 373 13.98 13.54 11.65
CA ALA A 373 14.87 13.55 10.50
C ALA A 373 15.90 12.40 10.54
N THR A 374 16.29 11.98 11.75
CA THR A 374 17.36 11.02 11.99
C THR A 374 16.95 9.90 12.96
N LEU A 375 17.74 8.83 13.04
CA LEU A 375 17.51 7.77 14.04
C LEU A 375 17.78 8.28 15.46
N GLU A 376 18.69 9.24 15.60
CA GLU A 376 18.96 9.96 16.84
C GLU A 376 17.69 10.67 17.33
N ASP A 377 16.94 11.33 16.43
CA ASP A 377 15.66 11.97 16.75
C ASP A 377 14.61 10.92 17.18
N VAL A 378 14.56 9.76 16.51
CA VAL A 378 13.65 8.67 16.87
C VAL A 378 13.94 8.14 18.28
N VAL A 379 15.23 7.91 18.60
CA VAL A 379 15.64 7.41 19.92
C VAL A 379 15.38 8.47 20.99
N ALA A 380 15.70 9.74 20.73
CA ALA A 380 15.44 10.84 21.65
C ALA A 380 13.94 11.00 21.93
N HIS A 381 13.10 10.90 20.89
CA HIS A 381 11.65 10.94 21.00
C HIS A 381 11.12 9.87 21.96
N TYR A 382 11.49 8.61 21.77
CA TYR A 382 11.01 7.53 22.64
C TYR A 382 11.65 7.53 24.03
N ASP A 383 12.90 7.97 24.17
CA ASP A 383 13.52 8.18 25.49
C ASP A 383 12.72 9.18 26.33
N GLN A 384 12.24 10.27 25.72
CA GLN A 384 11.37 11.26 26.37
C GLN A 384 9.96 10.70 26.62
N VAL A 385 9.26 10.24 25.58
CA VAL A 385 7.86 9.80 25.66
C VAL A 385 7.67 8.66 26.67
N ARG A 386 8.65 7.75 26.74
CA ARG A 386 8.60 6.59 27.62
C ARG A 386 9.40 6.77 28.92
N ALA A 387 10.00 7.95 29.14
CA ALA A 387 10.83 8.28 30.29
C ALA A 387 11.89 7.20 30.58
N LEU A 388 12.63 6.78 29.55
CA LEU A 388 13.56 5.65 29.64
C LEU A 388 14.85 5.98 30.41
N GLY A 389 15.25 7.25 30.42
CA GLY A 389 16.44 7.72 31.15
C GLY A 389 17.76 7.23 30.53
N LEU A 390 17.80 7.09 29.20
CA LEU A 390 18.98 6.59 28.51
C LEU A 390 20.13 7.62 28.56
N SER A 391 21.32 7.16 28.94
CA SER A 391 22.53 7.98 28.80
C SER A 391 22.85 8.28 27.34
N GLN A 392 23.65 9.32 27.09
CA GLN A 392 24.08 9.66 25.73
C GLN A 392 24.78 8.49 25.02
N ALA A 393 25.58 7.70 25.76
CA ALA A 393 26.25 6.52 25.21
C ALA A 393 25.24 5.43 24.81
N GLN A 394 24.24 5.15 25.65
CA GLN A 394 23.18 4.18 25.33
C GLN A 394 22.36 4.60 24.11
N ARG A 395 22.02 5.90 23.99
CA ARG A 395 21.29 6.39 22.81
C ARG A 395 22.09 6.18 21.52
N ARG A 396 23.39 6.53 21.51
CA ARG A 396 24.28 6.26 20.37
C ARG A 396 24.37 4.78 20.05
N ASP A 397 24.55 3.93 21.05
CA ASP A 397 24.63 2.48 20.86
C ASP A 397 23.34 1.93 20.24
N VAL A 398 22.15 2.37 20.72
CA VAL A 398 20.86 1.97 20.13
C VAL A 398 20.74 2.45 18.68
N VAL A 399 21.16 3.67 18.36
CA VAL A 399 21.18 4.15 16.97
C VAL A 399 22.05 3.26 16.09
N GLU A 400 23.25 2.89 16.54
CA GLU A 400 24.12 1.96 15.79
C GLU A 400 23.47 0.58 15.62
N TYR A 401 22.70 0.10 16.61
CA TYR A 401 21.90 -1.11 16.45
C TYR A 401 20.79 -0.96 15.41
N LEU A 402 20.06 0.16 15.42
CA LEU A 402 18.99 0.45 14.46
C LEU A 402 19.50 0.53 13.03
N LYS A 403 20.74 1.00 12.81
CA LYS A 403 21.41 0.99 11.50
C LYS A 403 21.70 -0.42 10.97
N THR A 404 21.67 -1.44 11.84
CA THR A 404 21.87 -2.85 11.42
C THR A 404 20.60 -3.50 10.87
N LEU A 405 19.43 -2.87 11.07
CA LEU A 405 18.11 -3.42 10.76
C LEU A 405 17.62 -2.95 9.40
#